data_AF-A0A529GCG8-F1
#
_entry.id   AF-A0A529GCG8-F1
#
_cell.length_a   1.000
_cell.length_b   1.000
_cell.length_c   1.000
_cell.angle_alpha   90.00
_cell.angle_beta   90.00
_cell.angle_gamma   90.00
#
_symmetry.space_group_name_H-M   'P 1'
#
loop_
_entity.id
_entity.type
_entity.pdbx_description
1 polymer ?
#
loop_
_entity_poly.entity_id
_entity_poly.type
_entity_poly.pdbx_seq_one_letter_code
_entity_poly.pdbx_strand_id
1 'polypeptide(L)' 'LKAHRKMRERAILERIRGGDRTIKEMVAAIYRDTDPRLHGAAGLSVLAHLEDLVARGLVSTGGDAAIDGIFTPAG' A
#
# COMPACT_ATOMS: atom_id res chain seq x y z
N LEU A 1 -14.73 8.31 -7.87
CA LEU A 1 -14.24 6.91 -7.82
C LEU A 1 -12.83 6.73 -8.43
N LYS A 2 -12.58 7.01 -9.73
CA LYS A 2 -11.22 6.90 -10.32
C LYS A 2 -10.16 7.84 -9.72
N ALA A 3 -10.53 9.08 -9.39
CA ALA A 3 -9.62 10.05 -8.76
C ALA A 3 -9.12 9.59 -7.39
N HIS A 4 -10.00 9.01 -6.56
CA HIS A 4 -9.61 8.45 -5.26
C HIS A 4 -8.66 7.25 -5.40
N ARG A 5 -8.86 6.38 -6.42
CA ARG A 5 -7.95 5.26 -6.71
C ARG A 5 -6.53 5.76 -7.03
N LYS A 6 -6.39 6.77 -7.89
CA LYS A 6 -5.09 7.33 -8.26
C LYS A 6 -4.39 8.04 -7.08
N MET A 7 -5.14 8.79 -6.27
CA MET A 7 -4.56 9.45 -5.09
C MET A 7 -4.02 8.43 -4.08
N ARG A 8 -4.76 7.33 -3.86
CA ARG A 8 -4.35 6.27 -2.96
C ARG A 8 -3.09 5.55 -3.45
N GLU A 9 -3.04 5.21 -4.73
CA GLU A 9 -1.85 4.61 -5.37
C GLU A 9 -0.62 5.51 -5.19
N ARG A 10 -0.77 6.83 -5.42
CA ARG A 10 0.33 7.78 -5.23
C ARG A 10 0.79 7.83 -3.77
N ALA A 11 -0.14 7.87 -2.82
CA ALA A 11 0.19 7.86 -1.39
C ALA A 11 0.96 6.58 -1.01
N ILE A 12 0.55 5.41 -1.50
CA ILE A 12 1.25 4.14 -1.26
C ILE A 12 2.69 4.19 -1.78
N LEU A 13 2.89 4.66 -3.02
CA LEU A 13 4.23 4.81 -3.60
C LEU A 13 5.09 5.80 -2.82
N GLU A 14 4.52 6.91 -2.35
CA GLU A 14 5.21 7.89 -1.51
C GLU A 14 5.62 7.28 -0.16
N ARG A 15 4.77 6.46 0.47
CA ARG A 15 5.10 5.74 1.71
C ARG A 15 6.26 4.76 1.51
N ILE A 16 6.21 3.96 0.44
CA ILE A 16 7.28 2.99 0.12
C ILE A 16 8.60 3.72 -0.17
N ARG A 17 8.57 4.82 -0.94
CA ARG A 17 9.77 5.65 -1.17
C ARG A 17 10.28 6.31 0.12
N GLY A 18 9.36 6.68 1.01
CA GLY A 18 9.65 7.26 2.32
C GLY A 18 10.23 6.29 3.35
N GLY A 19 10.21 4.99 3.08
CA GLY A 19 10.85 3.98 3.93
C GLY A 19 9.89 2.96 4.55
N ASP A 20 8.57 3.15 4.45
CA ASP A 20 7.61 2.16 4.93
C ASP A 20 7.73 0.87 4.12
N ARG A 21 7.54 -0.28 4.77
CA ARG A 21 7.74 -1.60 4.16
C ARG A 21 6.53 -2.50 4.28
N THR A 22 5.63 -2.23 5.22
CA THR A 22 4.48 -3.10 5.50
C THR A 22 3.16 -2.38 5.23
N ILE A 23 2.12 -3.15 4.92
CA ILE A 23 0.76 -2.59 4.74
C ILE A 23 0.27 -1.91 6.01
N LYS A 24 0.62 -2.46 7.18
CA LYS A 24 0.24 -1.87 8.47
C LYS A 24 0.82 -0.45 8.64
N GLU A 25 2.08 -0.24 8.33
CA GLU A 25 2.72 1.09 8.39
C GLU A 25 2.06 2.06 7.41
N MET A 26 1.86 1.62 6.16
CA MET A 26 1.23 2.44 5.14
C MET A 26 -0.21 2.81 5.52
N VAL A 27 -0.98 1.86 6.07
CA VAL A 27 -2.36 2.11 6.52
C VAL A 27 -2.38 3.09 7.67
N ALA A 28 -1.52 2.90 8.69
CA ALA A 28 -1.44 3.80 9.83
C ALA A 28 -1.08 5.23 9.41
N ALA A 29 -0.22 5.39 8.40
CA ALA A 29 0.16 6.70 7.88
C ALA A 29 -0.92 7.33 6.98
N ILE A 30 -1.48 6.57 6.03
CA ILE A 30 -2.45 7.07 5.03
C ILE A 30 -3.82 7.34 5.66
N TYR A 31 -4.22 6.53 6.64
CA TYR A 31 -5.54 6.57 7.28
C TYR A 31 -5.49 6.96 8.75
N ARG A 32 -4.49 7.76 9.14
CA ARG A 32 -4.27 8.20 10.53
C ARG A 32 -5.54 8.79 11.19
N ASP A 33 -6.36 9.49 10.42
CA ASP A 33 -7.57 10.18 10.87
C ASP A 33 -8.84 9.33 10.67
N THR A 34 -8.69 8.08 10.19
CA THR A 34 -9.80 7.13 10.01
C THR A 34 -9.95 6.27 11.26
N ASP A 35 -11.21 5.95 11.62
CA ASP A 35 -11.53 5.03 12.72
C ASP A 35 -10.68 3.74 12.61
N PRO A 36 -9.91 3.37 13.65
CA PRO A 36 -9.10 2.16 13.68
C PRO A 36 -9.85 0.88 13.31
N ARG A 37 -11.16 0.82 13.56
CA ARG A 37 -12.02 -0.33 13.20
C ARG A 37 -12.10 -0.53 11.68
N LEU A 38 -11.86 0.51 10.89
CA LEU A 38 -11.84 0.47 9.44
C LEU A 38 -10.46 0.14 8.86
N HIS A 39 -9.41 0.07 9.69
CA HIS A 39 -8.04 -0.18 9.21
C HIS A 39 -7.88 -1.56 8.57
N GLY A 40 -8.64 -2.57 9.02
CA GLY A 40 -8.65 -3.89 8.38
C GLY A 40 -9.12 -3.84 6.92
N ALA A 41 -10.25 -3.15 6.67
CA ALA A 41 -10.76 -2.95 5.32
C ALA A 41 -9.83 -2.07 4.47
N ALA A 42 -9.22 -1.05 5.09
CA ALA A 42 -8.23 -0.20 4.44
C ALA A 42 -6.97 -0.99 4.02
N GLY A 43 -6.53 -1.94 4.85
CA GLY A 43 -5.42 -2.85 4.55
C GLY A 43 -5.67 -3.71 3.32
N LEU A 44 -6.88 -4.29 3.19
CA LEU A 44 -7.26 -5.04 1.99
C LEU A 44 -7.26 -4.14 0.74
N SER A 45 -7.71 -2.90 0.85
CA SER A 45 -7.63 -1.94 -0.26
C SER A 45 -6.18 -1.64 -0.63
N VAL A 46 -5.27 -1.47 0.33
CA VAL A 46 -3.85 -1.23 0.08
C VAL A 46 -3.20 -2.46 -0.56
N LEU A 47 -3.52 -3.67 -0.10
CA LEU A 47 -3.04 -4.92 -0.70
C LEU A 47 -3.40 -5.00 -2.19
N ALA A 48 -4.67 -4.76 -2.55
CA ALA A 48 -5.10 -4.78 -3.94
C ALA A 48 -4.36 -3.75 -4.84
N HIS A 49 -3.94 -2.63 -4.26
CA HIS A 49 -3.10 -1.67 -4.96
C HIS A 49 -1.66 -2.15 -5.10
N LEU A 50 -1.11 -2.79 -4.08
CA LEU A 50 0.26 -3.33 -4.12
C LEU A 50 0.37 -4.48 -5.11
N GLU A 51 -0.63 -5.35 -5.20
CA GLU A 51 -0.71 -6.40 -6.23
C GLU A 51 -0.61 -5.80 -7.64
N ASP A 52 -1.39 -4.75 -7.93
CA ASP A 52 -1.35 -4.04 -9.22
C ASP A 52 0.01 -3.36 -9.46
N LEU A 53 0.59 -2.72 -8.43
CA LEU A 53 1.89 -2.05 -8.53
C LEU A 53 3.05 -3.05 -8.73
N VAL A 54 2.99 -4.22 -8.10
CA VAL A 54 3.96 -5.30 -8.28
C VAL A 54 3.84 -5.90 -9.67
N ALA A 55 2.61 -6.18 -10.13
CA ALA A 55 2.36 -6.66 -11.50
C ALA A 55 2.85 -5.68 -12.57
N ARG A 56 2.81 -4.37 -12.27
CA ARG A 56 3.32 -3.29 -13.14
C ARG A 56 4.82 -3.02 -12.98
N GLY A 57 5.51 -3.70 -12.08
CA GLY A 57 6.94 -3.52 -11.84
C GLY A 57 7.31 -2.16 -11.21
N LEU A 58 6.39 -1.52 -10.49
CA LEU A 58 6.64 -0.25 -9.79
C LEU A 58 7.05 -0.45 -8.32
N VAL A 59 6.72 -1.61 -7.76
CA VAL A 59 7.03 -2.05 -6.41
C VAL A 59 7.54 -3.49 -6.50
N SER A 60 8.45 -3.87 -5.61
CA SER A 60 8.95 -5.25 -5.48
C SER A 60 8.59 -5.82 -4.11
N THR A 61 8.45 -7.14 -4.04
CA THR A 61 8.26 -7.91 -2.81
C THR A 61 8.99 -9.25 -2.94
N GLY A 62 9.38 -9.83 -1.81
CA GLY A 62 10.15 -11.09 -1.76
C GLY A 62 9.32 -12.36 -2.01
N GLY A 63 8.30 -12.30 -2.86
CA GLY A 63 7.34 -13.38 -3.11
C GLY A 63 6.02 -12.84 -3.64
N ASP A 64 4.93 -13.58 -3.44
CA ASP A 64 3.60 -13.07 -3.75
C ASP A 64 3.26 -11.87 -2.85
N ALA A 65 2.48 -10.92 -3.39
CA ALA A 65 1.98 -9.81 -2.59
C ALA A 65 1.00 -10.36 -1.53
N ALA A 66 1.38 -10.23 -0.27
CA ALA A 66 0.61 -10.72 0.87
C ALA A 66 0.34 -9.60 1.88
N ILE A 67 -0.65 -9.80 2.76
CA ILE A 67 -1.05 -8.79 3.75
C ILE A 67 0.08 -8.45 4.74
N ASP A 68 0.95 -9.42 4.99
CA ASP A 68 2.15 -9.37 5.83
C ASP A 68 3.45 -9.25 5.01
N GLY A 69 3.33 -9.02 3.70
CA GLY A 69 4.45 -8.87 2.78
C GLY A 69 5.31 -7.63 3.06
N ILE A 70 6.57 -7.70 2.60
CA ILE A 70 7.54 -6.60 2.65
C ILE A 70 7.66 -6.01 1.25
N PHE A 71 7.36 -4.72 1.13
CA PHE A 71 7.33 -4.01 -0.14
C PHE A 71 8.46 -2.98 -0.22
N THR A 72 9.16 -2.95 -1.35
CA THR A 72 10.24 -1.99 -1.65
C THR A 72 9.99 -1.30 -2.99
N PRO A 73 10.59 -0.13 -3.24
CA PRO A 73 10.57 0.45 -4.59
C PRO A 73 11.15 -0.57 -5.59
N ALA A 74 10.58 -0.63 -6.79
CA ALA A 74 11.28 -1.28 -7.90
C ALA A 74 12.57 -0.51 -8.22
N GLY A 75 13.64 -1.26 -8.50
CA GLY A 75 14.96 -0.71 -8.85
C GLY A 75 15.04 -0.15 -10.26
#